data_AF-A0A7X6QDT0-F1
#
_entry.id   AF-A0A7X6QDT0-F1
#
_cell.length_a   1.000
_cell.length_b   1.000
_cell.length_c   1.000
_cell.angle_alpha   90.00
_cell.angle_beta   90.00
_cell.angle_gamma   90.00
#
_symmetry.space_group_name_H-M   'P 1'
#
loop_
_entity.id
_entity.type
_entity.pdbx_description
1 polymer ?
#
loop_
_entity_poly.entity_id
_entity_poly.type
_entity_poly.pdbx_seq_one_letter_code
_entity_poly.pdbx_strand_id
1 'polypeptide(L)'
;MNSVMKGAGYILVHTPDMVIHNGTTQMTERIVNPDSGYLKELPTRLRSYDRVCAYYPNQVYIGNMTPLELKEIPGPWHDQTSPMDDRFGPFGEIMPQDEFYLLVQAVDEFELVFLDRDFVSQTKPRLKANPIISDYLFNRVKEGVDHARLKELIDDEGAEGLYIKDRIAGAVRRAHDIDSNLSAHVMLENLVSKASSTLALLHAVKNAGIDPNEVEYTIDCSEEACG
;
A
#
# COMPACT_ATOMS: atom_id res chain seq x y z
N MET A 1 -15.28 34.79 -1.74
CA MET A 1 -14.43 34.06 -0.78
C MET A 1 -13.59 33.12 -1.62
N ASN A 2 -12.27 33.20 -1.53
CA ASN A 2 -11.39 32.33 -2.34
C ASN A 2 -11.13 31.06 -1.55
N SER A 3 -11.22 29.91 -2.20
CA SER A 3 -10.77 28.64 -1.61
C SER A 3 -9.28 28.71 -1.33
N VAL A 4 -8.87 28.32 -0.12
CA VAL A 4 -7.46 28.24 0.30
C VAL A 4 -7.13 26.80 0.66
N MET A 5 -5.98 26.31 0.20
CA MET A 5 -5.49 25.00 0.59
C MET A 5 -4.97 25.08 2.04
N LYS A 6 -5.62 24.34 2.94
CA LYS A 6 -5.27 24.34 4.38
C LYS A 6 -4.24 23.27 4.75
N GLY A 7 -4.19 22.18 3.99
CA GLY A 7 -3.26 21.07 4.17
C GLY A 7 -3.33 20.12 2.99
N ALA A 8 -2.35 19.23 2.90
CA ALA A 8 -2.26 18.19 1.90
C ALA A 8 -1.54 16.96 2.49
N GLY A 9 -1.87 15.77 1.99
CA GLY A 9 -1.26 14.51 2.38
C GLY A 9 -0.64 13.83 1.17
N TYR A 10 0.65 13.54 1.23
CA TYR A 10 1.43 12.95 0.14
C TYR A 10 2.03 11.64 0.61
N ILE A 11 1.53 10.53 0.06
CA ILE A 11 1.94 9.18 0.47
C ILE A 11 2.51 8.40 -0.70
N LEU A 12 3.48 7.55 -0.40
CA LEU A 12 3.98 6.53 -1.31
C LEU A 12 3.86 5.20 -0.61
N VAL A 13 3.28 4.20 -1.27
CA VAL A 13 3.21 2.84 -0.73
C VAL A 13 4.18 1.97 -1.53
N HIS A 14 5.14 1.37 -0.84
CA HIS A 14 6.11 0.48 -1.47
C HIS A 14 5.65 -0.97 -1.37
N THR A 15 5.09 -1.50 -2.46
CA THR A 15 4.50 -2.85 -2.55
C THR A 15 5.16 -3.74 -3.62
N PRO A 16 6.47 -4.05 -3.51
CA PRO A 16 7.19 -4.83 -4.51
C PRO A 16 6.57 -6.19 -4.84
N ASP A 17 6.03 -6.94 -3.89
CA ASP A 17 5.45 -8.27 -4.20
C ASP A 17 4.13 -8.14 -4.98
N MET A 18 3.37 -7.04 -4.83
CA MET A 18 2.17 -6.81 -5.66
C MET A 18 2.54 -6.68 -7.14
N VAL A 19 3.71 -6.11 -7.45
CA VAL A 19 4.22 -6.06 -8.83
C VAL A 19 4.47 -7.48 -9.37
N ILE A 20 4.99 -8.38 -8.54
CA ILE A 20 5.36 -9.75 -8.96
C ILE A 20 4.12 -10.64 -9.12
N HIS A 21 3.17 -10.52 -8.19
CA HIS A 21 2.08 -11.49 -8.03
C HIS A 21 0.74 -10.98 -8.57
N ASN A 22 0.50 -9.66 -8.55
CA ASN A 22 -0.79 -9.08 -8.93
C ASN A 22 -0.68 -8.12 -10.14
N GLY A 23 0.53 -7.81 -10.63
CA GLY A 23 0.71 -6.97 -11.80
C GLY A 23 0.31 -7.66 -13.10
N THR A 24 -0.51 -7.00 -13.94
CA THR A 24 -1.01 -7.55 -15.21
C THR A 24 0.10 -8.09 -16.12
N THR A 25 1.22 -7.37 -16.23
CA THR A 25 2.37 -7.79 -17.05
C THR A 25 2.96 -9.10 -16.56
N GLN A 26 3.21 -9.21 -15.25
CA GLN A 26 3.83 -10.37 -14.63
C GLN A 26 2.87 -11.57 -14.63
N MET A 27 1.59 -11.34 -14.37
CA MET A 27 0.55 -12.38 -14.48
C MET A 27 0.45 -12.92 -15.90
N THR A 28 0.40 -12.05 -16.90
CA THR A 28 0.33 -12.46 -18.31
C THR A 28 1.57 -13.24 -18.72
N GLU A 29 2.77 -12.74 -18.37
CA GLU A 29 4.03 -13.45 -18.66
C GLU A 29 4.08 -14.82 -17.97
N ARG A 30 3.57 -14.95 -16.74
CA ARG A 30 3.54 -16.22 -16.01
C ARG A 30 2.62 -17.24 -16.68
N ILE A 31 1.52 -16.79 -17.29
CA ILE A 31 0.59 -17.64 -18.06
C ILE A 31 1.23 -18.08 -19.38
N VAL A 32 1.85 -17.15 -20.11
CA VAL A 32 2.35 -17.39 -21.48
C VAL A 32 3.73 -18.04 -21.48
N ASN A 33 4.60 -17.70 -20.53
CA ASN A 33 6.00 -18.10 -20.45
C ASN A 33 6.46 -18.24 -18.98
N PRO A 34 5.98 -19.24 -18.25
CA PRO A 34 6.23 -19.39 -16.81
C PRO A 34 7.72 -19.48 -16.42
N ASP A 35 8.56 -19.93 -17.35
CA ASP A 35 10.00 -20.11 -17.13
C ASP A 35 10.87 -18.94 -17.63
N SER A 36 10.25 -17.80 -17.96
CA SER A 36 10.96 -16.69 -18.57
C SER A 36 12.11 -16.16 -17.70
N GLY A 37 13.20 -15.77 -18.36
CA GLY A 37 14.31 -15.11 -17.69
C GLY A 37 13.88 -13.79 -17.03
N TYR A 38 12.86 -13.13 -17.59
CA TYR A 38 12.27 -11.92 -17.01
C TYR A 38 11.68 -12.18 -15.63
N LEU A 39 10.84 -13.20 -15.46
CA LEU A 39 10.23 -13.53 -14.17
C LEU A 39 11.27 -13.97 -13.13
N LYS A 40 12.33 -14.67 -13.56
CA LYS A 40 13.43 -15.11 -12.71
C LYS A 40 14.30 -13.95 -12.20
N GLU A 41 14.55 -12.95 -13.03
CA GLU A 41 15.35 -11.76 -12.68
C GLU A 41 14.55 -10.69 -11.96
N LEU A 42 13.23 -10.60 -12.16
CA LEU A 42 12.40 -9.51 -11.65
C LEU A 42 12.59 -9.24 -10.14
N PRO A 43 12.58 -10.25 -9.23
CA PRO A 43 12.75 -10.01 -7.80
C PRO A 43 14.07 -9.30 -7.46
N THR A 44 15.14 -9.55 -8.22
CA THR A 44 16.45 -8.92 -8.00
C THR A 44 16.57 -7.51 -8.61
N ARG A 45 15.56 -7.07 -9.38
CA ARG A 45 15.52 -5.76 -10.04
C ARG A 45 14.61 -4.76 -9.33
N LEU A 46 13.77 -5.22 -8.40
CA LEU A 46 12.95 -4.32 -7.59
C LEU A 46 13.82 -3.62 -6.53
N ARG A 47 13.52 -2.34 -6.28
CA ARG A 47 14.20 -1.58 -5.24
C ARG A 47 13.81 -2.12 -3.86
N SER A 48 14.77 -2.16 -2.94
CA SER A 48 14.48 -2.39 -1.53
C SER A 48 13.78 -1.16 -0.92
N TYR A 49 13.07 -1.37 0.19
CA TYR A 49 12.42 -0.28 0.93
C TYR A 49 13.41 0.83 1.34
N ASP A 50 14.60 0.46 1.83
CA ASP A 50 15.63 1.43 2.20
C ASP A 50 16.07 2.30 1.00
N ARG A 51 16.19 1.70 -0.19
CA ARG A 51 16.51 2.44 -1.43
C ARG A 51 15.37 3.33 -1.89
N VAL A 52 14.12 2.95 -1.63
CA VAL A 52 12.94 3.77 -1.90
C VAL A 52 12.87 4.96 -0.95
N CYS A 53 13.20 4.76 0.32
CA CYS A 53 13.28 5.85 1.29
C CYS A 53 14.43 6.80 0.92
N ALA A 54 15.61 6.28 0.56
CA ALA A 54 16.74 7.10 0.15
C ALA A 54 16.68 7.59 -1.31
N TYR A 55 15.50 7.63 -1.96
CA TYR A 55 15.36 8.13 -3.33
C TYR A 55 14.99 9.61 -3.34
N TYR A 56 15.82 10.43 -3.99
CA TYR A 56 15.68 11.90 -4.05
C TYR A 56 14.26 12.38 -4.39
N PRO A 57 13.62 11.95 -5.49
CA PRO A 57 12.23 12.33 -5.77
C PRO A 57 11.21 11.93 -4.69
N ASN A 58 11.39 10.79 -4.01
CA ASN A 58 10.47 10.39 -2.95
C ASN A 58 10.62 11.29 -1.73
N GLN A 59 11.84 11.65 -1.37
CA GLN A 59 12.13 12.60 -0.28
C GLN A 59 11.58 14.00 -0.58
N VAL A 60 11.60 14.43 -1.83
CA VAL A 60 10.94 15.67 -2.26
C VAL A 60 9.42 15.54 -2.17
N TYR A 61 8.87 14.41 -2.61
CA TYR A 61 7.43 14.17 -2.62
C TYR A 61 6.81 14.23 -1.22
N ILE A 62 7.47 13.65 -0.21
CA ILE A 62 7.01 13.70 1.19
C ILE A 62 7.45 14.98 1.93
N GLY A 63 8.17 15.88 1.27
CA GLY A 63 8.49 17.23 1.77
C GLY A 63 9.77 17.35 2.59
N ASN A 64 10.61 16.32 2.64
CA ASN A 64 11.92 16.41 3.32
C ASN A 64 12.90 17.26 2.52
N MET A 65 12.76 17.28 1.18
CA MET A 65 13.50 18.17 0.29
C MET A 65 12.55 19.03 -0.52
N THR A 66 13.02 20.19 -0.96
CA THR A 66 12.31 21.04 -1.90
C THR A 66 12.59 20.66 -3.35
N PRO A 67 11.67 20.93 -4.29
CA PRO A 67 11.95 20.78 -5.71
C PRO A 67 13.12 21.64 -6.22
N LEU A 68 13.40 22.77 -5.57
CA LEU A 68 14.55 23.62 -5.90
C LEU A 68 15.87 22.95 -5.52
N GLU A 69 15.95 22.33 -4.33
CA GLU A 69 17.13 21.55 -3.94
C GLU A 69 17.36 20.34 -4.86
N LEU A 70 16.29 19.66 -5.28
CA LEU A 70 16.39 18.56 -6.25
C LEU A 70 16.95 19.02 -7.60
N LYS A 71 16.56 20.21 -8.06
CA LYS A 71 17.01 20.76 -9.35
C LYS A 71 18.52 20.98 -9.40
N GLU A 72 19.14 21.28 -8.26
CA GLU A 72 20.58 21.47 -8.17
C GLU A 72 21.37 20.14 -8.18
N ILE A 73 20.69 18.99 -8.05
CA ILE A 73 21.31 17.66 -8.08
C ILE A 73 21.31 17.13 -9.52
N PRO A 74 22.48 16.91 -10.15
CA PRO A 74 22.55 16.41 -11.52
C PRO A 74 21.87 15.05 -11.66
N GLY A 75 20.96 14.92 -12.64
CA GLY A 75 20.35 13.64 -12.98
C GLY A 75 21.25 12.74 -13.84
N PRO A 76 20.86 11.48 -14.06
CA PRO A 76 19.63 10.86 -13.56
C PRO A 76 19.78 10.34 -12.11
N TRP A 77 18.68 10.34 -11.35
CA TRP A 77 18.72 10.03 -9.90
C TRP A 77 18.56 8.55 -9.55
N HIS A 78 18.28 7.67 -10.51
CA HIS A 78 17.87 6.28 -10.24
C HIS A 78 18.93 5.44 -9.52
N ASP A 79 20.22 5.77 -9.70
CA ASP A 79 21.34 5.11 -9.03
C ASP A 79 21.91 5.93 -7.85
N GLN A 80 21.38 7.14 -7.63
CA GLN A 80 21.84 8.04 -6.58
C GLN A 80 21.11 7.79 -5.27
N THR A 81 21.79 8.10 -4.16
CA THR A 81 21.24 7.94 -2.82
C THR A 81 21.12 9.33 -2.20
N SER A 82 19.91 9.67 -1.76
CA SER A 82 19.65 10.86 -0.96
C SER A 82 20.35 10.72 0.40
N PRO A 83 20.93 11.80 0.95
CA PRO A 83 21.43 11.81 2.32
C PRO A 83 20.29 11.72 3.36
N MET A 84 19.05 11.96 2.94
CA MET A 84 17.85 11.70 3.74
C MET A 84 17.18 10.40 3.28
N ASP A 85 16.85 9.56 4.25
CA ASP A 85 16.22 8.25 4.09
C ASP A 85 15.05 8.07 5.07
N ASP A 86 14.54 9.15 5.66
CA ASP A 86 13.40 9.12 6.55
C ASP A 86 12.15 8.66 5.78
N ARG A 87 11.42 7.70 6.36
CA ARG A 87 10.12 7.27 5.83
C ARG A 87 9.01 8.30 6.06
N PHE A 88 9.22 9.28 6.94
CA PHE A 88 8.26 10.34 7.23
C PHE A 88 8.79 11.68 6.74
N GLY A 89 7.89 12.55 6.29
CA GLY A 89 8.18 13.95 6.02
C GLY A 89 7.00 14.86 6.37
N PRO A 90 7.17 16.19 6.24
CA PRO A 90 6.13 17.16 6.56
C PRO A 90 4.80 16.91 5.86
N PHE A 91 4.84 16.33 4.66
CA PHE A 91 3.66 16.13 3.82
C PHE A 91 3.06 14.73 3.91
N GLY A 92 3.83 13.72 4.35
CA GLY A 92 3.29 12.38 4.53
C GLY A 92 4.36 11.32 4.79
N GLU A 93 4.20 10.14 4.20
CA GLU A 93 5.08 9.01 4.47
C GLU A 93 5.29 8.08 3.27
N ILE A 94 6.35 7.27 3.37
CA ILE A 94 6.64 6.13 2.52
C ILE A 94 6.28 4.87 3.31
N MET A 95 5.10 4.31 3.07
CA MET A 95 4.56 3.16 3.78
C MET A 95 5.18 1.85 3.27
N PRO A 96 5.72 0.97 4.15
CA PRO A 96 6.21 -0.34 3.74
C PRO A 96 5.04 -1.32 3.52
N GLN A 97 5.25 -2.29 2.62
CA GLN A 97 4.23 -3.25 2.20
C GLN A 97 3.57 -4.02 3.35
N ASP A 98 4.36 -4.41 4.35
CA ASP A 98 3.89 -5.25 5.45
C ASP A 98 2.91 -4.51 6.37
N GLU A 99 3.26 -3.30 6.81
CA GLU A 99 2.31 -2.44 7.54
C GLU A 99 1.10 -2.10 6.65
N PHE A 100 1.30 -1.92 5.33
CA PHE A 100 0.22 -1.57 4.42
C PHE A 100 -0.82 -2.68 4.32
N TYR A 101 -0.43 -3.95 4.32
CA TYR A 101 -1.39 -5.06 4.37
C TYR A 101 -2.27 -5.05 5.62
N LEU A 102 -1.74 -4.62 6.77
CA LEU A 102 -2.57 -4.45 7.97
C LEU A 102 -3.58 -3.31 7.79
N LEU A 103 -3.17 -2.21 7.16
CA LEU A 103 -4.06 -1.09 6.85
C LEU A 103 -5.16 -1.51 5.85
N VAL A 104 -4.80 -2.29 4.83
CA VAL A 104 -5.74 -2.89 3.87
C VAL A 104 -6.80 -3.72 4.59
N GLN A 105 -6.43 -4.56 5.56
CA GLN A 105 -7.40 -5.28 6.37
C GLN A 105 -8.22 -4.35 7.29
N ALA A 106 -7.61 -3.29 7.83
CA ALA A 106 -8.31 -2.39 8.74
C ALA A 106 -9.43 -1.60 8.05
N VAL A 107 -9.28 -1.25 6.77
CA VAL A 107 -10.28 -0.49 5.99
C VAL A 107 -11.29 -1.37 5.23
N ASP A 108 -11.13 -2.68 5.33
CA ASP A 108 -12.03 -3.67 4.74
C ASP A 108 -13.32 -3.77 5.57
N GLU A 109 -14.42 -3.26 5.02
CA GLU A 109 -15.75 -3.33 5.64
C GLU A 109 -16.50 -4.62 5.30
N PHE A 110 -16.04 -5.36 4.27
CA PHE A 110 -16.71 -6.56 3.76
C PHE A 110 -16.05 -7.86 4.22
N GLU A 111 -14.98 -7.75 5.02
CA GLU A 111 -14.24 -8.87 5.60
C GLU A 111 -13.72 -9.87 4.55
N LEU A 112 -13.20 -9.34 3.44
CA LEU A 112 -12.59 -10.08 2.34
C LEU A 112 -11.09 -10.36 2.57
N VAL A 113 -10.42 -9.60 3.45
CA VAL A 113 -8.98 -9.69 3.68
C VAL A 113 -8.64 -10.63 4.84
N PHE A 114 -7.94 -11.71 4.53
CA PHE A 114 -7.41 -12.66 5.49
C PHE A 114 -5.89 -12.54 5.53
N LEU A 115 -5.32 -12.37 6.73
CA LEU A 115 -3.87 -12.26 6.91
C LEU A 115 -3.37 -13.43 7.76
N ASP A 116 -2.11 -13.82 7.54
CA ASP A 116 -1.46 -14.86 8.32
C ASP A 116 -1.26 -14.41 9.78
N ARG A 117 -1.59 -15.28 10.74
CA ARG A 117 -1.50 -14.96 12.17
C ARG A 117 -0.09 -14.54 12.60
N ASP A 118 0.94 -15.24 12.12
CA ASP A 118 2.32 -14.93 12.51
C ASP A 118 2.78 -13.62 11.88
N PHE A 119 2.39 -13.38 10.63
CA PHE A 119 2.61 -12.10 9.95
C PHE A 119 1.99 -10.92 10.70
N VAL A 120 0.72 -11.04 11.11
CA VAL A 120 0.02 -10.01 11.90
C VAL A 120 0.75 -9.78 13.21
N SER A 121 1.03 -10.84 13.97
CA SER A 121 1.69 -10.75 15.28
C SER A 121 3.03 -10.00 15.21
N GLN A 122 3.82 -10.26 14.17
CA GLN A 122 5.13 -9.62 13.96
C GLN A 122 5.02 -8.15 13.49
N THR A 123 3.95 -7.79 12.78
CA THR A 123 3.84 -6.49 12.10
C THR A 123 2.99 -5.50 12.87
N LYS A 124 2.01 -5.95 13.65
CA LYS A 124 1.08 -5.12 14.43
C LYS A 124 1.78 -4.12 15.35
N PRO A 125 2.90 -4.45 16.05
CA PRO A 125 3.64 -3.45 16.83
C PRO A 125 4.22 -2.31 15.99
N ARG A 126 4.64 -2.57 14.75
CA ARG A 126 5.21 -1.57 13.85
C ARG A 126 4.15 -0.63 13.31
N LEU A 127 2.99 -1.16 12.93
CA LEU A 127 1.84 -0.34 12.55
C LEU A 127 1.40 0.57 13.72
N LYS A 128 1.39 0.06 14.96
CA LYS A 128 1.06 0.87 16.14
C LYS A 128 2.04 2.02 16.37
N ALA A 129 3.31 1.84 15.99
CA ALA A 129 4.33 2.87 16.12
C ALA A 129 4.20 3.96 15.05
N ASN A 130 3.40 3.74 13.99
CA ASN A 130 3.16 4.76 12.98
C ASN A 130 2.26 5.87 13.56
N PRO A 131 2.74 7.13 13.64
CA PRO A 131 2.04 8.22 14.31
C PRO A 131 0.75 8.67 13.61
N ILE A 132 0.48 8.23 12.38
CA ILE A 132 -0.76 8.56 11.67
C ILE A 132 -1.89 7.55 11.96
N ILE A 133 -1.55 6.37 12.48
CA ILE A 133 -2.52 5.30 12.72
C ILE A 133 -3.23 5.55 14.05
N SER A 134 -4.54 5.75 13.98
CA SER A 134 -5.39 5.93 15.16
C SER A 134 -5.70 4.60 15.84
N ASP A 135 -6.09 4.66 17.13
CA ASP A 135 -6.60 3.49 17.85
C ASP A 135 -7.81 2.86 17.15
N TYR A 136 -8.64 3.65 16.46
CA TYR A 136 -9.77 3.15 15.68
C TYR A 136 -9.30 2.19 14.57
N LEU A 137 -8.33 2.59 13.75
CA LEU A 137 -7.80 1.73 12.68
C LEU A 137 -7.01 0.55 13.26
N PHE A 138 -6.18 0.82 14.28
CA PHE A 138 -5.37 -0.22 14.91
C PHE A 138 -6.23 -1.37 15.47
N ASN A 139 -7.37 -1.05 16.10
CA ASN A 139 -8.26 -2.04 16.70
C ASN A 139 -9.08 -2.84 15.67
N ARG A 140 -9.12 -2.42 14.40
CA ARG A 140 -9.79 -3.15 13.31
C ARG A 140 -8.90 -4.24 12.70
N VAL A 141 -7.59 -4.25 13.00
CA VAL A 141 -6.67 -5.31 12.57
C VAL A 141 -6.97 -6.60 13.35
N LYS A 142 -7.41 -7.63 12.63
CA LYS A 142 -7.75 -8.95 13.19
C LYS A 142 -6.49 -9.72 13.56
N GLU A 143 -6.61 -10.75 14.39
CA GLU A 143 -5.46 -11.58 14.82
C GLU A 143 -4.88 -12.48 13.71
N GLY A 144 -5.54 -12.55 12.56
CA GLY A 144 -5.13 -13.40 11.44
C GLY A 144 -5.62 -14.85 11.53
N VAL A 145 -5.42 -15.60 10.44
CA VAL A 145 -5.83 -17.00 10.26
C VAL A 145 -4.61 -17.92 10.17
N ASP A 146 -4.83 -19.22 10.30
CA ASP A 146 -3.76 -20.20 10.14
C ASP A 146 -3.30 -20.26 8.67
N HIS A 147 -2.01 -20.48 8.45
CA HIS A 147 -1.41 -20.56 7.12
C HIS A 147 -2.10 -21.58 6.20
N ALA A 148 -2.60 -22.70 6.75
CA ALA A 148 -3.35 -23.69 5.99
C ALA A 148 -4.66 -23.14 5.39
N ARG A 149 -5.35 -22.26 6.11
CA ARG A 149 -6.57 -21.61 5.62
C ARG A 149 -6.27 -20.65 4.47
N LEU A 150 -5.13 -19.97 4.51
CA LEU A 150 -4.72 -19.10 3.39
C LEU A 150 -4.45 -19.90 2.11
N LYS A 151 -3.83 -21.08 2.23
CA LYS A 151 -3.65 -21.98 1.09
C LYS A 151 -4.98 -22.45 0.51
N GLU A 152 -5.92 -22.89 1.34
CA GLU A 152 -7.27 -23.26 0.91
C GLU A 152 -7.98 -22.10 0.20
N LEU A 153 -7.91 -20.88 0.77
CA LEU A 153 -8.48 -19.68 0.14
C LEU A 153 -7.93 -19.44 -1.28
N ILE A 154 -6.61 -19.58 -1.46
CA ILE A 154 -5.93 -19.28 -2.72
C ILE A 154 -6.14 -20.41 -3.73
N ASP A 155 -5.80 -21.64 -3.33
CA ASP A 155 -5.72 -22.80 -4.23
C ASP A 155 -7.12 -23.34 -4.58
N ASP A 156 -8.06 -23.33 -3.62
CA ASP A 156 -9.38 -23.96 -3.78
C ASP A 156 -10.50 -22.94 -3.99
N GLU A 157 -10.47 -21.79 -3.30
CA GLU A 157 -11.53 -20.76 -3.37
C GLU A 157 -11.22 -19.62 -4.35
N GLY A 158 -10.05 -19.64 -5.00
CA GLY A 158 -9.64 -18.63 -5.99
C GLY A 158 -9.53 -17.21 -5.42
N ALA A 159 -9.07 -17.09 -4.18
CA ALA A 159 -8.66 -15.82 -3.60
C ALA A 159 -7.33 -15.35 -4.22
N GLU A 160 -7.12 -14.04 -4.22
CA GLU A 160 -5.84 -13.45 -4.63
C GLU A 160 -4.84 -13.53 -3.47
N GLY A 161 -3.66 -14.08 -3.71
CA GLY A 161 -2.62 -14.17 -2.71
C GLY A 161 -1.94 -12.83 -2.45
N LEU A 162 -1.63 -12.57 -1.18
CA LEU A 162 -0.76 -11.48 -0.72
C LEU A 162 0.56 -12.08 -0.25
N TYR A 163 1.68 -11.50 -0.67
CA TYR A 163 3.00 -12.09 -0.46
C TYR A 163 3.97 -11.11 0.18
N ILE A 164 4.92 -11.60 0.96
CA ILE A 164 6.11 -10.85 1.41
C ILE A 164 7.32 -11.72 1.12
N LYS A 165 8.19 -11.29 0.21
CA LYS A 165 9.39 -12.06 -0.21
C LYS A 165 9.02 -13.50 -0.61
N ASP A 166 8.02 -13.63 -1.48
CA ASP A 166 7.45 -14.90 -1.96
C ASP A 166 6.81 -15.81 -0.89
N ARG A 167 6.57 -15.31 0.33
CA ARG A 167 5.82 -16.03 1.36
C ARG A 167 4.41 -15.49 1.46
N ILE A 168 3.42 -16.38 1.50
CA ILE A 168 2.02 -15.99 1.68
C ILE A 168 1.89 -15.26 3.03
N ALA A 169 1.49 -13.99 2.97
CA ALA A 169 1.20 -13.12 4.11
C ALA A 169 -0.32 -12.94 4.29
N GLY A 170 -1.10 -13.24 3.27
CA GLY A 170 -2.56 -13.13 3.31
C GLY A 170 -3.22 -13.53 2.01
N ALA A 171 -4.53 -13.32 1.93
CA ALA A 171 -5.34 -13.51 0.75
C ALA A 171 -6.54 -12.54 0.74
N VAL A 172 -6.98 -12.14 -0.45
CA VAL A 172 -8.20 -11.36 -0.66
C VAL A 172 -9.22 -12.23 -1.39
N ARG A 173 -10.38 -12.45 -0.75
CA ARG A 173 -11.46 -13.24 -1.34
C ARG A 173 -12.27 -12.40 -2.33
N ARG A 174 -12.82 -13.08 -3.35
CA ARG A 174 -13.87 -12.51 -4.21
C ARG A 174 -15.10 -12.08 -3.39
N ALA A 175 -15.80 -11.05 -3.84
CA ALA A 175 -17.07 -10.63 -3.23
C ALA A 175 -18.30 -11.30 -3.88
N HIS A 176 -18.13 -11.93 -5.06
CA HIS A 176 -19.16 -12.73 -5.71
C HIS A 176 -18.54 -13.83 -6.59
N ASP A 177 -19.25 -14.94 -6.78
CA ASP A 177 -18.76 -16.10 -7.56
C ASP A 177 -18.77 -15.93 -9.08
N ILE A 178 -19.45 -14.90 -9.61
CA ILE A 178 -19.82 -14.81 -11.04
C ILE A 178 -19.50 -13.43 -11.59
N ASP A 179 -19.84 -12.38 -10.84
CA ASP A 179 -19.59 -11.01 -11.29
C ASP A 179 -18.07 -10.73 -11.34
N SER A 180 -17.56 -10.48 -12.55
CA SER A 180 -16.15 -10.19 -12.79
C SER A 180 -15.68 -8.92 -12.09
N ASN A 181 -16.58 -7.96 -11.87
CA ASN A 181 -16.28 -6.72 -11.13
C ASN A 181 -16.16 -6.96 -9.62
N LEU A 182 -16.55 -8.15 -9.15
CA LEU A 182 -16.44 -8.60 -7.76
C LEU A 182 -15.46 -9.78 -7.62
N SER A 183 -14.60 -9.98 -8.62
CA SER A 183 -13.50 -10.94 -8.57
C SER A 183 -12.48 -10.57 -7.49
N ALA A 184 -11.71 -11.55 -7.01
CA ALA A 184 -10.69 -11.33 -5.99
C ALA A 184 -9.65 -10.28 -6.41
N HIS A 185 -9.28 -10.26 -7.69
CA HIS A 185 -8.37 -9.27 -8.28
C HIS A 185 -8.91 -7.85 -8.18
N VAL A 186 -10.15 -7.62 -8.62
CA VAL A 186 -10.79 -6.30 -8.55
C VAL A 186 -11.01 -5.86 -7.10
N MET A 187 -11.34 -6.79 -6.20
CA MET A 187 -11.46 -6.49 -4.77
C MET A 187 -10.11 -6.09 -4.17
N LEU A 188 -9.02 -6.76 -4.55
CA LEU A 188 -7.67 -6.35 -4.13
C LEU A 188 -7.35 -4.94 -4.60
N GLU A 189 -7.60 -4.61 -5.87
CA GLU A 189 -7.38 -3.27 -6.42
C GLU A 189 -8.17 -2.19 -5.67
N ASN A 190 -9.47 -2.41 -5.46
CA ASN A 190 -10.34 -1.48 -4.72
C ASN A 190 -9.86 -1.29 -3.27
N LEU A 191 -9.49 -2.37 -2.58
CA LEU A 191 -9.02 -2.30 -1.20
C LEU A 191 -7.66 -1.59 -1.08
N VAL A 192 -6.75 -1.81 -2.03
CA VAL A 192 -5.47 -1.11 -2.10
C VAL A 192 -5.67 0.38 -2.38
N SER A 193 -6.57 0.73 -3.32
CA SER A 193 -6.99 2.12 -3.56
C SER A 193 -7.50 2.75 -2.27
N LYS A 194 -8.54 2.17 -1.67
CA LYS A 194 -9.15 2.66 -0.43
C LYS A 194 -8.14 2.84 0.72
N ALA A 195 -7.26 1.86 0.94
CA ALA A 195 -6.24 1.93 1.99
C ALA A 195 -5.23 3.05 1.74
N SER A 196 -4.76 3.21 0.51
CA SER A 196 -3.82 4.27 0.15
C SER A 196 -4.45 5.67 0.22
N SER A 197 -5.70 5.81 -0.24
CA SER A 197 -6.50 7.04 -0.13
C SER A 197 -6.79 7.39 1.34
N THR A 198 -7.11 6.39 2.17
CA THR A 198 -7.28 6.58 3.61
C THR A 198 -5.99 7.13 4.22
N LEU A 199 -4.83 6.55 3.90
CA LEU A 199 -3.54 7.03 4.41
C LEU A 199 -3.26 8.48 4.00
N ALA A 200 -3.49 8.82 2.74
CA ALA A 200 -3.35 10.18 2.24
C ALA A 200 -4.28 11.16 2.97
N LEU A 201 -5.54 10.78 3.17
CA LEU A 201 -6.55 11.60 3.85
C LEU A 201 -6.19 11.83 5.33
N LEU A 202 -5.71 10.80 6.04
CA LEU A 202 -5.24 10.97 7.42
C LEU A 202 -4.13 12.01 7.51
N HIS A 203 -3.16 11.97 6.60
CA HIS A 203 -2.10 12.97 6.52
C HIS A 203 -2.65 14.36 6.15
N ALA A 204 -3.59 14.45 5.20
CA ALA A 204 -4.19 15.72 4.81
C ALA A 204 -4.95 16.39 5.96
N VAL A 205 -5.75 15.63 6.70
CA VAL A 205 -6.50 16.11 7.89
C VAL A 205 -5.54 16.56 8.98
N LYS A 206 -4.53 15.74 9.31
CA LYS A 206 -3.48 16.10 10.28
C LYS A 206 -2.78 17.40 9.87
N ASN A 207 -2.37 17.52 8.61
CA ASN A 207 -1.63 18.67 8.11
C ASN A 207 -2.48 19.93 7.97
N ALA A 208 -3.79 19.78 7.75
CA ALA A 208 -4.75 20.89 7.79
C ALA A 208 -5.04 21.38 9.23
N GLY A 209 -4.75 20.54 10.23
CA GLY A 209 -5.02 20.84 11.63
C GLY A 209 -6.51 20.96 11.95
N ILE A 210 -7.35 20.18 11.26
CA ILE A 210 -8.81 20.17 11.43
C ILE A 210 -9.27 18.93 12.20
N ASP A 211 -10.41 19.01 12.86
CA ASP A 211 -11.09 17.84 13.41
C ASP A 211 -11.76 17.08 12.25
N PRO A 212 -11.54 15.75 12.08
CA PRO A 212 -12.24 14.96 11.08
C PRO A 212 -13.78 15.09 11.13
N ASN A 213 -14.36 15.35 12.31
CA ASN A 213 -15.81 15.52 12.48
C ASN A 213 -16.34 16.85 11.95
N GLU A 214 -15.46 17.82 11.65
CA GLU A 214 -15.83 19.09 11.03
C GLU A 214 -15.90 19.01 9.50
N VAL A 215 -15.52 17.86 8.90
CA VAL A 215 -15.61 17.65 7.45
C VAL A 215 -17.06 17.38 7.06
N GLU A 216 -17.73 18.41 6.54
CA GLU A 216 -19.14 18.32 6.10
C GLU A 216 -19.31 17.65 4.74
N TYR A 217 -18.29 17.72 3.88
CA TYR A 217 -18.34 17.19 2.53
C TYR A 217 -16.97 16.77 2.03
N THR A 218 -16.95 15.67 1.28
CA THR A 218 -15.77 15.13 0.61
C THR A 218 -16.03 15.14 -0.88
N ILE A 219 -15.10 15.71 -1.65
CA ILE A 219 -15.06 15.57 -3.10
C ILE A 219 -14.00 14.54 -3.40
N ASP A 220 -14.43 13.43 -3.99
CA ASP A 220 -13.52 12.43 -4.50
C ASP A 220 -13.48 12.49 -6.04
N CYS A 221 -12.27 12.37 -6.57
CA CYS A 221 -11.99 12.28 -8.01
C CYS A 221 -11.23 10.98 -8.32
N SER A 222 -11.30 9.98 -7.43
CA SER A 222 -10.70 8.67 -7.63
C SER A 222 -11.39 7.91 -8.77
N GLU A 223 -10.64 6.97 -9.35
CA GLU A 223 -11.14 6.03 -10.36
C GLU A 223 -11.56 4.69 -9.71
N GLU A 224 -11.99 4.68 -8.44
CA GLU A 224 -12.38 3.45 -7.76
C GLU A 224 -13.86 3.09 -8.01
N ALA A 225 -14.14 1.79 -8.18
CA ALA A 225 -15.50 1.31 -8.49
C ALA A 225 -16.42 1.29 -7.24
N CYS A 226 -15.85 1.37 -6.04
CA CYS A 226 -16.56 1.33 -4.76
C CYS A 226 -15.82 2.20 -3.73
N GLY A 227 -16.47 3.26 -3.23
CA GLY A 227 -15.97 4.09 -2.12
C GLY A 227 -16.10 3.45 -0.74
#